data_AF-A0A6C9EEQ5-F1
#
_entry.id   AF-A0A6C9EEQ5-F1
#
_cell.length_a   1.000
_cell.length_b   1.000
_cell.length_c   1.000
_cell.angle_alpha   90.00
_cell.angle_beta   90.00
_cell.angle_gamma   90.00
#
_symmetry.space_group_name_H-M   'P 1'
#
loop_
_entity.id
_entity.type
_entity.pdbx_description
1 polymer ?
#
loop_
_entity_poly.entity_id
_entity_poly.type
_entity_poly.pdbx_seq_one_letter_code
_entity_poly.pdbx_strand_id
1 'polypeptide(L)' 'WNFTMMPSEVWKNKVGQALLEYAQGTGKWDAVKTAFVDGWASEYEASH' A
#
# COMPACT_ATOMS: atom_id res chain seq x y z
N TRP A 1 3.49 12.37 -12.91
CA TRP A 1 2.92 12.28 -11.55
C TRP A 1 4.03 12.62 -10.59
N ASN A 2 3.96 13.77 -9.94
CA ASN A 2 4.96 14.21 -8.97
C ASN A 2 4.41 13.93 -7.58
N PHE A 3 4.98 12.96 -6.87
CA PHE A 3 4.58 12.65 -5.49
C PHE A 3 5.22 13.69 -4.57
N THR A 4 4.44 14.66 -4.10
CA THR A 4 4.92 15.70 -3.16
C THR A 4 5.15 15.17 -1.74
N MET A 5 4.60 14.00 -1.41
CA MET A 5 4.95 13.20 -0.24
C MET A 5 5.46 11.86 -0.73
N MET A 6 6.72 11.55 -0.43
CA MET A 6 7.21 10.18 -0.63
C MET A 6 6.50 9.29 0.40
N PRO A 7 5.76 8.24 -0.01
CA PRO A 7 5.21 7.28 0.94
C PRO A 7 6.35 6.64 1.71
N SER A 8 6.15 6.40 3.01
CA SER A 8 7.13 5.73 3.86
C SER A 8 7.52 4.36 3.30
N GLU A 9 8.69 3.85 3.70
CA GLU A 9 9.07 2.47 3.40
C GLU A 9 8.05 1.45 3.94
N VAL A 10 7.36 1.78 5.04
CA VAL A 10 6.33 0.91 5.63
C VAL A 10 5.15 0.76 4.68
N TRP A 11 4.69 1.86 4.06
CA TRP A 11 3.61 1.80 3.06
C TRP A 11 4.00 0.94 1.85
N LYS A 12 5.20 1.17 1.32
CA LYS A 12 5.72 0.42 0.17
C LYS A 12 5.82 -1.07 0.47
N ASN A 13 6.30 -1.43 1.66
CA ASN A 13 6.43 -2.82 2.08
C ASN A 13 5.07 -3.51 2.20
N LYS A 14 4.06 -2.83 2.77
CA LYS A 14 2.69 -3.38 2.87
C LYS A 14 2.05 -3.63 1.51
N VAL A 15 2.13 -2.66 0.60
CA VAL A 15 1.60 -2.79 -0.76
C VAL A 15 2.37 -3.88 -1.52
N GLY A 16 3.70 -3.93 -1.38
CA GLY A 16 4.54 -4.95 -2.00
C GLY A 16 4.22 -6.37 -1.52
N GLN A 17 3.96 -6.55 -0.22
CA GLN A 17 3.54 -7.84 0.34
C GLN A 17 2.17 -8.27 -0.20
N ALA A 18 1.19 -7.36 -0.24
CA ALA A 18 -0.13 -7.67 -0.80
C ALA A 18 -0.05 -8.04 -2.29
N LEU A 19 0.81 -7.35 -3.06
CA LEU A 19 1.10 -7.68 -4.45
C LEU A 19 1.78 -9.04 -4.60
N LEU A 20 2.70 -9.39 -3.71
CA LEU A 20 3.35 -10.69 -3.70
C LEU A 20 2.34 -11.81 -3.44
N GLU A 21 1.49 -11.66 -2.43
CA GLU A 21 0.42 -12.63 -2.11
C GLU A 21 -0.56 -12.77 -3.28
N TYR A 22 -0.96 -11.66 -3.91
CA TYR A 22 -1.79 -11.69 -5.10
C TYR A 22 -1.11 -12.41 -6.28
N ALA A 23 0.17 -12.12 -6.56
CA ALA A 23 0.93 -12.75 -7.63
C ALA A 23 1.16 -14.25 -7.38
N GLN A 24 1.27 -14.67 -6.13
CA GLN A 24 1.35 -16.07 -5.72
C GLN A 24 -0.01 -16.80 -5.76
N GLY A 25 -1.12 -16.08 -6.01
CA GLY A 25 -2.47 -16.62 -6.03
C GLY A 25 -3.03 -16.93 -4.64
N THR A 26 -2.31 -16.57 -3.57
CA THR A 26 -2.74 -16.72 -2.18
C THR A 26 -3.54 -15.52 -1.68
N GLY A 27 -3.45 -14.39 -2.40
CA GLY A 27 -4.19 -13.15 -2.14
C GLY A 27 -5.20 -12.81 -3.23
N LYS A 28 -6.15 -11.93 -2.90
CA LYS A 28 -7.12 -11.36 -3.84
C LYS A 28 -6.69 -9.97 -4.28
N TRP A 29 -7.05 -9.57 -5.49
CA TRP A 29 -6.81 -8.20 -5.97
C TRP A 29 -7.43 -7.13 -5.07
N ASP A 30 -8.55 -7.44 -4.40
CA ASP A 30 -9.15 -6.53 -3.41
C ASP A 30 -8.26 -6.27 -2.20
N ALA A 31 -7.42 -7.23 -1.79
CA ALA A 31 -6.45 -7.01 -0.72
C ALA A 31 -5.37 -6.00 -1.15
N VAL A 32 -4.94 -6.03 -2.41
CA VAL A 32 -4.01 -5.04 -2.97
C VAL A 32 -4.62 -3.65 -2.98
N LYS A 33 -5.88 -3.53 -3.43
CA LYS A 33 -6.61 -2.24 -3.41
C LYS A 33 -6.75 -1.70 -1.99
N THR A 34 -7.13 -2.57 -1.06
CA THR A 34 -7.30 -2.20 0.36
C THR A 34 -5.97 -1.73 0.95
N ALA A 35 -4.89 -2.50 0.76
CA ALA A 35 -3.56 -2.13 1.25
C ALA A 35 -3.07 -0.80 0.67
N PHE A 36 -3.41 -0.50 -0.59
CA PHE A 36 -3.05 0.77 -1.23
C PHE A 36 -3.83 1.96 -0.65
N VAL A 37 -5.17 1.85 -0.55
CA VAL A 37 -6.05 2.93 -0.09
C VAL A 37 -5.91 3.16 1.41
N ASP A 38 -6.02 2.11 2.21
CA ASP A 38 -5.93 2.19 3.68
C ASP A 38 -4.53 2.58 4.11
N GLY A 39 -3.51 2.03 3.43
CA GLY A 39 -2.13 2.41 3.67
C GLY A 39 -1.93 3.91 3.44
N TRP A 40 -2.49 4.46 2.36
CA TRP A 40 -2.34 5.88 2.06
C TRP A 40 -3.10 6.77 3.05
N ALA A 41 -4.29 6.33 3.49
CA ALA A 41 -5.02 6.99 4.57
C ALA A 41 -4.18 7.03 5.87
N SER A 42 -3.54 5.93 6.24
CA SER A 42 -2.64 5.90 7.41
C SER A 42 -1.41 6.79 7.26
N GLU A 43 -0.81 6.89 6.08
CA GLU A 43 0.32 7.80 5.83
C GLU A 43 -0.11 9.27 5.93
N TYR A 44 -1.32 9.58 5.47
CA TYR A 44 -1.90 10.91 5.57
C TYR A 44 -2.20 11.29 7.03
N GLU A 45 -2.79 10.37 7.80
CA GLU A 45 -3.00 10.56 9.25
C GLU A 45 -1.69 10.72 10.02
N ALA A 46 -0.64 9.98 9.66
CA ALA A 46 0.67 10.08 10.32
C ALA A 46 1.45 11.36 9.95
N SER A 47 1.07 12.04 8.86
CA SER A 47 1.75 13.22 8.33
C SER A 47 1.01 14.55 8.59
N HIS A 48 -0.11 14.52 9.33
CA HIS A 48 -0.93 15.69 9.68
C HIS A 48 -1.03 15.87 11.20
#